data_AF-T1GL87-F1
#
_entry.id   AF-T1GL87-F1
#
_cell.length_a   1.000
_cell.length_b   1.000
_cell.length_c   1.000
_cell.angle_alpha   90.00
_cell.angle_beta   90.00
_cell.angle_gamma   90.00
#
_symmetry.space_group_name_H-M   'P 1'
#
loop_
_entity.id
_entity.type
_entity.pdbx_description
1 polymer ?
#
loop_
_entity_poly.entity_id
_entity_poly.type
_entity_poly.pdbx_seq_one_letter_code
_entity_poly.pdbx_strand_id
1 'polypeptide(L)'
;MARLTLPRTILKACDHERTLYTFKENNLENDPLGSNGSNGCEKPFVISPIQRSNLILLVIDTMCPRDTQHFVLTDPVEIKYNESLACEKKNTILSRRKPVNCTNNHVEV
;
A
#
# COMPACT_ATOMS: atom_id res chain seq x y z
N MET A 1 -24.79 -4.46 22.54
CA MET A 1 -24.50 -4.55 21.09
C MET A 1 -25.49 -3.66 20.35
N ALA A 2 -25.07 -2.46 19.93
CA ALA A 2 -25.95 -1.55 19.19
C ALA A 2 -26.10 -2.06 17.76
N ARG A 3 -27.34 -2.37 17.35
CA ARG A 3 -27.66 -2.62 15.94
C ARG A 3 -27.62 -1.30 15.20
N LEU A 4 -26.55 -1.07 14.43
CA LEU A 4 -26.51 0.00 13.43
C LEU A 4 -27.44 -0.39 12.28
N THR A 5 -28.67 0.12 12.28
CA THR A 5 -29.53 0.11 11.10
C THR A 5 -29.02 1.19 10.15
N LEU A 6 -28.01 0.87 9.34
CA LEU A 6 -27.61 1.76 8.25
C LEU A 6 -28.78 1.87 7.25
N PRO A 7 -29.09 3.08 6.74
CA PRO A 7 -30.01 3.23 5.61
C PRO A 7 -29.52 2.40 4.42
N ARG A 8 -30.40 2.06 3.47
CA ARG A 8 -30.02 1.38 2.22
C ARG A 8 -29.02 2.24 1.43
N THR A 9 -27.73 2.10 1.72
CA THR A 9 -26.64 2.72 0.98
C THR A 9 -26.25 1.79 -0.16
N ILE A 10 -26.39 2.26 -1.40
CA ILE A 10 -25.89 1.54 -2.56
C ILE A 10 -24.40 1.87 -2.68
N LEU A 11 -23.56 0.87 -2.44
CA LEU A 11 -22.12 0.99 -2.64
C LEU A 11 -21.83 1.08 -4.14
N LYS A 12 -20.94 1.99 -4.52
CA LYS A 12 -20.41 2.10 -5.89
C LYS A 12 -18.99 1.53 -5.91
N ALA A 13 -18.59 0.95 -7.04
CA ALA A 13 -17.21 0.54 -7.23
C ALA A 13 -16.32 1.78 -7.37
N CYS A 14 -15.18 1.78 -6.69
CA CYS A 14 -14.15 2.80 -6.74
C CYS A 14 -12.77 2.11 -6.69
N ASP A 15 -11.77 2.78 -7.25
CA ASP A 15 -10.39 2.30 -7.23
C ASP A 15 -9.65 2.97 -6.04
N HIS A 16 -8.96 2.16 -5.24
CA HIS A 16 -8.20 2.62 -4.08
C HIS A 16 -6.72 2.33 -4.26
N GLU A 17 -5.88 3.29 -3.90
CA GLU A 17 -4.43 3.12 -3.79
C GLU A 17 -4.05 2.72 -2.36
N ARG A 18 -3.07 1.83 -2.22
CA ARG A 18 -2.52 1.42 -0.92
C ARG A 18 -1.00 1.40 -1.01
N THR A 19 -0.35 2.02 -0.03
CA THR A 19 1.10 1.95 0.11
C THR A 19 1.50 0.63 0.74
N LEU A 20 2.39 -0.11 0.08
CA LEU A 20 2.97 -1.36 0.59
C LEU A 20 4.42 -1.12 1.02
N TYR A 21 4.81 -1.75 2.13
CA TYR A 21 6.17 -1.66 2.65
C TYR A 21 6.84 -3.03 2.57
N THR A 22 8.13 -3.03 2.23
CA THR A 22 8.95 -4.24 2.21
C THR A 22 10.27 -3.94 2.89
N PHE A 23 10.71 -4.85 3.74
CA PHE A 23 11.98 -4.72 4.44
C PHE A 23 13.14 -4.83 3.44
N LYS A 24 14.10 -3.90 3.49
CA LYS A 24 15.31 -3.87 2.66
C LYS A 24 16.54 -3.88 3.57
N GLU A 25 17.28 -5.00 3.58
CA GLU A 25 18.42 -5.24 4.47
C GLU A 25 19.60 -4.28 4.24
N ASN A 26 19.83 -3.86 2.99
CA ASN A 26 20.99 -3.06 2.58
C ASN A 26 21.15 -1.71 3.31
N ASN A 27 20.08 -1.19 3.92
CA ASN A 27 20.14 0.09 4.64
C ASN A 27 20.64 -0.06 6.09
N LEU A 28 20.64 -1.29 6.64
CA LEU A 28 21.05 -1.55 8.01
C LEU A 28 22.57 -1.54 8.18
N GLU A 29 23.31 -1.85 7.10
CA GLU A 29 24.77 -1.93 7.10
C GLU A 29 25.43 -0.54 7.23
N ASN A 30 24.71 0.53 6.88
CA ASN A 30 25.24 1.90 6.90
C ASN A 30 24.96 2.65 8.20
N ASP A 31 23.97 2.23 9.00
CA ASP A 31 23.70 2.80 10.31
C ASP A 31 22.84 1.85 11.18
N PRO A 32 23.45 0.85 11.85
CA PRO A 32 22.73 -0.05 12.76
C PRO A 32 22.18 0.67 14.01
N LEU A 33 22.56 1.94 14.21
CA LEU A 33 22.19 2.80 15.32
C LEU A 33 21.61 4.13 14.80
N GLY A 34 20.61 4.06 13.93
CA GLY A 34 19.97 5.25 13.39
C GLY A 34 19.47 6.18 14.50
N SER A 35 20.11 7.34 14.66
CA SER A 35 19.65 8.35 15.62
C SER A 35 18.69 9.32 14.94
N ASN A 36 17.39 9.07 15.09
CA ASN A 36 16.37 10.04 14.70
C ASN A 36 16.00 10.90 15.92
N GLY A 37 16.91 11.77 16.33
CA GLY A 37 16.69 12.72 17.43
C GLY A 37 16.12 14.04 16.93
N SER A 38 14.83 14.28 17.16
CA SER A 38 14.29 15.64 17.19
C SER A 38 14.35 16.14 18.63
N ASN A 39 14.99 17.30 18.85
CA ASN A 39 15.03 18.03 20.13
C ASN A 39 15.94 17.44 21.22
N GLY A 40 17.24 17.28 20.92
CA GLY A 40 18.28 17.07 21.94
C GLY A 40 18.24 15.73 22.69
N CYS A 41 17.38 14.81 22.24
CA CYS A 41 17.21 13.48 22.80
C CYS A 41 17.42 12.46 21.66
N GLU A 42 18.62 11.89 21.59
CA GLU A 42 18.94 10.82 20.65
C GLU A 42 18.17 9.56 21.06
N LYS A 43 17.49 8.93 20.10
CA LYS A 43 16.73 7.71 20.33
C LYS A 43 17.36 6.57 19.55
N PRO A 44 18.41 5.94 20.10
CA PRO A 44 19.04 4.81 19.44
C PRO A 44 18.01 3.69 19.27
N PHE A 45 18.05 3.06 18.10
CA PHE A 45 17.29 1.85 17.83
C PHE A 45 18.20 0.81 17.19
N VAL A 46 17.92 -0.46 17.46
CA VAL A 46 18.59 -1.60 16.84
C VAL A 46 17.54 -2.44 16.13
N ILE A 47 17.80 -2.78 14.87
CA ILE A 47 16.96 -3.67 14.07
C ILE A 47 17.74 -4.96 13.81
N SER A 48 17.14 -6.11 14.13
CA SER A 48 17.71 -7.42 13.85
C SER A 48 16.69 -8.30 13.14
N PRO A 49 16.93 -8.76 11.89
CA PRO A 49 16.04 -9.70 11.22
C PRO A 49 16.05 -11.06 11.95
N ILE A 50 14.89 -11.70 12.03
CA ILE A 50 14.77 -13.05 12.60
C ILE A 50 14.97 -14.07 11.47
N GLN A 51 16.00 -14.90 11.60
CA GLN A 51 16.37 -15.88 10.58
C GLN A 51 15.19 -16.76 10.17
N ARG A 52 15.09 -17.04 8.87
CA ARG A 52 14.04 -17.89 8.27
C ARG A 52 12.60 -17.38 8.52
N SER A 53 12.43 -16.08 8.71
CA SER A 53 11.11 -15.46 8.86
C SER A 53 11.06 -14.10 8.17
N ASN A 54 9.86 -13.55 8.02
CA ASN A 54 9.61 -12.17 7.60
C ASN A 54 9.47 -11.20 8.79
N LEU A 55 9.93 -11.61 9.98
CA LEU A 55 9.84 -10.83 11.21
C LEU A 55 11.15 -10.08 11.47
N ILE A 56 11.03 -8.91 12.09
CA ILE A 56 12.16 -8.12 12.58
C ILE A 56 12.02 -7.89 14.09
N LEU A 57 13.15 -7.89 14.79
CA LEU A 57 13.26 -7.45 16.18
C LEU A 57 13.71 -5.99 16.18
N LEU A 58 12.85 -5.10 16.70
CA LEU A 58 13.14 -3.68 16.89
C LEU A 58 13.29 -3.40 18.38
N VAL A 59 14.49 -2.96 18.78
CA VAL A 59 14.78 -2.52 20.15
C VAL A 59 14.92 -1.00 20.14
N ILE A 60 14.19 -0.32 21.02
CA ILE A 60 14.19 1.15 21.15
C ILE A 60 14.41 1.56 22.59
N ASP A 61 15.06 2.71 22.79
CA ASP A 61 15.12 3.34 24.11
C ASP A 61 13.80 4.05 24.46
N THR A 62 13.28 3.79 25.66
CA THR A 62 12.04 4.39 26.19
C THR A 62 12.28 5.66 27.00
N MET A 63 13.54 5.98 27.33
CA MET A 63 13.89 7.16 28.15
C MET A 63 13.58 8.49 27.45
N CYS A 64 13.41 8.45 26.13
CA CYS A 64 12.99 9.59 25.33
C CYS A 64 11.48 9.53 25.01
N PRO A 65 10.63 10.32 25.69
CA PRO A 65 9.22 10.44 25.33
C PRO A 65 9.09 11.14 23.97
N ARG A 66 8.30 10.57 23.05
CA ARG A 66 7.92 11.29 21.82
C ARG A 66 6.66 12.10 22.08
N ASP A 67 6.64 13.31 21.52
CA ASP A 67 5.40 13.99 21.22
C ASP A 67 4.70 13.26 20.08
N THR A 68 3.46 12.87 20.36
CA THR A 68 2.39 12.42 19.46
C THR A 68 2.71 11.38 18.39
N GLN A 69 1.91 10.32 18.49
CA GLN A 69 1.86 9.14 17.66
C GLN A 69 1.49 9.49 16.21
N HIS A 70 2.48 9.65 15.34
CA HIS A 70 2.26 9.56 13.90
C HIS A 70 1.95 8.11 13.56
N PHE A 71 0.67 7.74 13.62
CA PHE A 71 0.21 6.52 12.98
C PHE A 71 0.35 6.71 11.47
N VAL A 72 1.28 5.99 10.86
CA VAL A 72 1.24 5.77 9.42
C VAL A 72 0.10 4.79 9.18
N LEU A 73 -1.13 5.31 9.00
CA LEU A 73 -2.25 4.49 8.58
C LEU A 73 -1.99 4.01 7.15
N THR A 74 -1.91 2.70 6.96
CA THR A 74 -1.87 2.04 5.64
C THR A 74 -3.26 1.90 5.02
N ASP A 75 -4.18 2.78 5.42
CA ASP A 75 -5.56 2.69 4.97
C ASP A 75 -5.64 3.03 3.48
N PRO A 76 -6.56 2.39 2.74
CA PRO A 76 -6.68 2.59 1.32
C PRO A 76 -7.23 3.97 1.04
N VAL A 77 -6.58 4.71 0.13
CA VAL A 77 -6.99 6.04 -0.27
C VAL A 77 -7.72 5.95 -1.61
N GLU A 78 -8.91 6.54 -1.68
CA GLU A 78 -9.68 6.57 -2.91
C GLU A 78 -9.00 7.44 -3.97
N ILE A 79 -8.86 6.89 -5.18
CA ILE A 79 -8.25 7.60 -6.32
C ILE A 79 -9.32 8.49 -6.97
N LYS A 80 -9.01 9.78 -7.11
CA LYS A 80 -9.83 10.74 -7.85
C LYS A 80 -9.24 10.94 -9.24
N TYR A 81 -9.97 10.48 -10.26
CA TYR A 81 -9.59 10.67 -11.65
C TYR A 81 -9.99 12.07 -12.15
N ASN A 82 -9.13 12.70 -12.95
CA ASN A 82 -9.44 13.98 -13.59
C ASN A 82 -10.48 13.81 -14.72
N GLU A 83 -10.44 12.67 -15.41
CA GLU A 83 -11.42 12.27 -16.43
C GLU A 83 -12.24 11.05 -15.98
N SER A 84 -13.17 10.58 -16.81
CA SER A 84 -13.87 9.33 -16.54
C SER A 84 -12.91 8.13 -16.50
N LEU A 85 -13.20 7.15 -15.65
CA LEU A 85 -12.42 5.90 -15.53
C LEU A 85 -12.20 5.19 -16.89
N ALA A 86 -13.17 5.31 -17.79
CA ALA A 86 -13.08 4.73 -19.13
C ALA A 86 -11.99 5.40 -19.99
N CYS A 87 -11.81 6.72 -19.87
CA CYS A 87 -10.77 7.46 -20.58
C CYS A 87 -9.38 7.07 -20.08
N GLU A 88 -9.19 7.01 -18.76
CA GLU A 88 -7.91 6.64 -18.16
C GLU A 88 -7.48 5.22 -18.52
N LYS A 89 -8.43 4.27 -18.55
CA LYS A 89 -8.17 2.90 -19.03
C LYS A 89 -7.84 2.82 -20.51
N LYS A 90 -8.24 3.81 -21.32
CA LYS A 90 -7.89 3.89 -22.73
C LYS A 90 -6.48 4.46 -22.93
N ASN A 91 -6.04 5.36 -22.07
CA ASN A 91 -4.67 5.91 -22.07
C ASN A 91 -3.62 4.81 -21.84
N THR A 92 -3.98 3.76 -21.08
CA THR A 92 -3.14 2.60 -20.80
C THR A 92 -3.48 1.42 -21.73
N ILE A 93 -2.80 1.32 -22.87
CA ILE A 93 -2.99 0.20 -23.80
C ILE A 93 -2.31 -1.05 -23.24
N LEU A 94 -3.10 -1.99 -22.72
CA LEU A 94 -2.62 -3.34 -22.39
C LEU A 94 -2.50 -4.19 -23.65
N SER A 95 -1.45 -5.01 -23.75
CA SER A 95 -1.31 -5.98 -24.84
C SER A 95 -2.45 -6.98 -24.80
N ARG A 96 -3.20 -7.09 -25.90
CA ARG A 96 -4.33 -8.02 -26.05
C ARG A 96 -4.06 -8.94 -27.22
N ARG A 97 -4.23 -10.24 -27.01
CA ARG A 97 -4.18 -11.23 -28.10
C ARG A 97 -5.53 -11.27 -28.80
N LYS A 98 -5.54 -11.02 -30.11
CA LYS A 98 -6.75 -11.20 -30.92
C LYS A 98 -7.08 -12.70 -31.03
N PRO A 99 -8.37 -13.06 -31.15
CA PRO A 99 -8.76 -14.41 -31.54
C PRO A 99 -8.04 -14.84 -32.83
N VAL A 100 -7.69 -16.12 -32.93
CA VAL A 100 -6.95 -16.66 -34.08
C VAL A 100 -7.83 -16.72 -35.32
N ASN A 101 -9.09 -17.14 -35.16
CA ASN A 101 -10.09 -17.19 -36.23
C ASN A 101 -11.30 -16.34 -35.87
N CYS A 102 -11.90 -15.69 -36.87
CA CYS A 102 -13.12 -14.93 -36.74
C CYS A 102 -14.03 -15.25 -37.93
N THR A 103 -15.07 -16.07 -37.72
CA THR A 103 -16.05 -16.42 -38.76
C THR A 103 -17.25 -15.48 -38.63
N ASN A 104 -17.30 -14.44 -39.49
CA ASN A 104 -18.35 -13.43 -39.40
C ASN A 104 -19.65 -13.82 -40.14
N ASN A 105 -19.56 -14.61 -41.20
CA ASN A 105 -20.70 -15.02 -42.01
C ASN A 105 -20.68 -16.54 -42.19
N HIS A 106 -21.84 -17.17 -42.02
CA HIS A 106 -22.09 -18.53 -42.47
C HIS A 106 -22.78 -18.47 -43.82
N VAL A 107 -22.38 -19.32 -44.77
CA VAL A 107 -23.12 -19.45 -46.03
C VAL A 107 -24.33 -20.32 -45.74
N GLU A 108 -25.53 -19.79 -45.92
CA GLU A 108 -26.76 -20.59 -45.93
C GLU A 108 -26.76 -21.41 -47.23
N VAL A 109 -26.78 -22.74 -47.07
CA VAL A 109 -26.94 -23.70 -48.18
C VAL A 109 -28.37 -24.18 -48.19
#